data_AF-A0A351XFD0-F1
#
_entry.id   AF-A0A351XFD0-F1
#
_cell.length_a   1.000
_cell.length_b   1.000
_cell.length_c   1.000
_cell.angle_alpha   90.00
_cell.angle_beta   90.00
_cell.angle_gamma   90.00
#
_symmetry.space_group_name_H-M   'P 1'
#
loop_
_entity.id
_entity.type
_entity.pdbx_description
1 polymer ?
#
loop_
_entity_poly.entity_id
_entity_poly.type
_entity_poly.pdbx_seq_one_letter_code
_entity_poly.pdbx_strand_id
1 'polypeptide(L)'
;MTTVEVVHEVDDRGLSELRAPRDDLVRELAPEPTDRIGSASGETLRFDLAHGPFHAWVRTLCIHPPAAGRPDAGHHRVVETIEYRAAVGVWRPLFALPLRRAVRSRKVPWWAPPDRLDARASRVLCLLACIQVIDGYLGTVITQTITFASDEFQRSATAQGVTLAVVRLGIVVALGVVALADSHGRRRLLTAAAILAVASTALGALSPGLWFLGGTQLVARGLTMGMGILIGVFAAEELPRGSRAYGVSVLALCAALGAGMAVWVLPVADLDPRG
;
A
#
# COMPACT_ATOMS: atom_id res chain seq x y z
N MET A 1 15.79 -5.10 9.80
CA MET A 1 16.18 -3.71 9.47
C MET A 1 16.87 -3.79 8.12
N THR A 2 16.74 -2.79 7.25
CA THR A 2 17.46 -2.79 5.95
C THR A 2 18.61 -1.81 6.04
N THR A 3 19.81 -2.23 5.67
CA THR A 3 21.01 -1.39 5.69
C THR A 3 21.46 -1.12 4.25
N VAL A 4 21.83 0.13 3.98
CA VAL A 4 22.34 0.60 2.70
C VAL A 4 23.61 1.39 2.98
N GLU A 5 24.72 0.91 2.44
CA GLU A 5 25.99 1.61 2.48
C GLU A 5 26.28 2.24 1.12
N VAL A 6 26.77 3.48 1.14
CA VAL A 6 27.21 4.24 -0.03
C VAL A 6 28.54 4.90 0.32
N VAL A 7 29.56 4.67 -0.50
CA VAL A 7 30.87 5.32 -0.37
C VAL A 7 30.90 6.50 -1.34
N HIS A 8 31.24 7.68 -0.80
CA HIS A 8 31.33 8.92 -1.55
C HIS A 8 32.77 9.43 -1.54
N GLU A 9 33.26 9.87 -2.70
CA GLU A 9 34.47 10.65 -2.84
C GLU A 9 34.03 12.04 -3.31
N VAL A 10 34.08 13.02 -2.41
CA VAL A 10 33.46 14.34 -2.60
C VAL A 10 34.43 15.45 -2.30
N ASP A 11 34.22 16.62 -2.90
CA ASP A 11 34.93 17.83 -2.53
C ASP A 11 34.38 18.45 -1.23
N ASP A 12 34.96 19.56 -0.76
CA ASP A 12 34.49 20.28 0.43
C ASP A 12 32.99 20.67 0.34
N ARG A 13 32.53 21.03 -0.87
CA ARG A 13 31.12 21.35 -1.13
C ARG A 13 30.25 20.10 -0.97
N GLY A 14 30.59 19.00 -1.61
CA GLY A 14 29.87 17.75 -1.49
C GLY A 14 29.87 17.23 -0.05
N LEU A 15 30.95 17.41 0.70
CA LEU A 15 30.99 17.10 2.14
C LEU A 15 29.99 17.97 2.93
N SER A 16 29.89 19.26 2.63
CA SER A 16 28.91 20.15 3.28
C SER A 16 27.47 19.73 2.98
N GLU A 17 27.17 19.31 1.75
CA GLU A 17 25.87 18.77 1.35
C GLU A 17 25.59 17.42 2.04
N LEU A 18 26.60 16.58 2.22
CA LEU A 18 26.46 15.32 2.95
C LEU A 18 26.11 15.55 4.42
N ARG A 19 26.75 16.54 5.08
CA ARG A 19 26.51 16.94 6.47
C ARG A 19 25.14 17.58 6.71
N ALA A 20 24.50 18.13 5.67
CA ALA A 20 23.16 18.68 5.81
C ALA A 20 22.12 17.57 6.10
N PRO A 21 21.15 17.81 7.00
CA PRO A 21 20.04 16.88 7.22
C PRO A 21 19.21 16.75 5.96
N ARG A 22 18.75 15.53 5.65
CA ARG A 22 17.90 15.30 4.47
C ARG A 22 16.52 15.91 4.64
N ASP A 23 16.01 16.44 3.53
CA ASP A 23 14.62 16.87 3.38
C ASP A 23 14.04 16.45 2.02
N ASP A 24 14.06 15.14 1.74
CA ASP A 24 13.61 14.56 0.47
C ASP A 24 12.45 13.56 0.64
N LEU A 25 12.72 12.25 0.60
CA LEU A 25 11.78 11.21 1.01
C LEU A 25 11.68 11.13 2.54
N VAL A 26 12.72 11.60 3.24
CA VAL A 26 12.83 11.62 4.70
C VAL A 26 13.16 13.03 5.17
N ARG A 27 12.65 13.42 6.34
CA ARG A 27 13.10 14.58 7.11
C ARG A 27 13.98 14.05 8.21
N GLU A 28 15.21 14.51 8.27
CA GLU A 28 16.12 14.17 9.36
C GLU A 28 16.12 15.28 10.42
N LEU A 29 16.43 14.89 11.66
CA LEU A 29 16.77 15.82 12.73
C LEU A 29 18.16 16.41 12.47
N ALA A 30 18.51 17.45 13.23
CA ALA A 30 19.87 17.99 13.21
C ALA A 30 20.88 16.88 13.57
N PRO A 31 22.09 16.89 12.96
CA PRO A 31 23.09 15.89 13.24
C PRO A 31 23.53 15.92 14.70
N GLU A 32 23.68 14.74 15.28
CA GLU A 32 24.33 14.56 16.57
C GLU A 32 25.74 13.97 16.35
N PRO A 33 26.81 14.64 16.84
CA PRO A 33 28.14 14.05 16.85
C PRO A 33 28.12 12.79 17.69
N THR A 34 28.60 11.68 17.13
CA THR A 34 28.71 10.43 17.88
C THR A 34 30.17 10.14 18.16
N ASP A 35 30.61 10.45 19.38
CA ASP A 35 31.92 10.03 19.90
C ASP A 35 31.88 8.52 20.18
N ARG A 36 31.98 7.68 19.14
CA ARG A 36 32.31 6.27 19.37
C ARG A 36 33.78 6.19 19.76
N ILE A 37 34.00 6.19 21.08
CA ILE A 37 35.25 5.78 21.73
C ILE A 37 35.65 4.41 21.14
N GLY A 38 36.68 4.38 20.29
CA GLY A 38 37.40 3.13 20.01
C GLY A 38 37.82 2.79 18.56
N SER A 39 37.56 3.58 17.51
CA SER A 39 38.17 3.24 16.21
C SER A 39 38.41 4.46 15.30
N ALA A 40 39.70 4.76 15.12
CA ALA A 40 40.32 5.56 14.05
C ALA A 40 39.75 6.97 13.77
N SER A 41 40.29 7.98 14.47
CA SER A 41 40.58 9.37 14.02
C SER A 41 39.72 10.02 12.91
N GLY A 42 38.40 9.84 12.93
CA GLY A 42 37.46 10.38 11.94
C GLY A 42 36.19 10.89 12.60
N GLU A 43 35.62 11.97 12.06
CA GLU A 43 34.35 12.53 12.54
C GLU A 43 33.19 11.61 12.14
N THR A 44 32.32 11.28 13.09
CA THR A 44 31.12 10.49 12.85
C THR A 44 29.86 11.28 13.24
N LEU A 45 28.95 11.44 12.29
CA LEU A 45 27.67 12.14 12.48
C LEU A 45 26.50 11.18 12.37
N ARG A 46 25.54 11.30 13.28
CA ARG A 46 24.30 10.53 13.27
C ARG A 46 23.09 11.44 13.00
N PHE A 47 22.20 10.98 12.13
CA PHE A 47 20.95 11.66 11.78
C PHE A 47 19.79 10.70 12.05
N ASP A 48 18.89 11.11 12.93
CA ASP A 48 17.69 10.36 13.27
C ASP A 48 16.46 10.91 12.54
N LEU A 49 15.38 10.10 12.54
CA LEU A 49 14.13 10.42 11.86
C LEU A 49 13.39 11.59 12.51
N ALA A 50 13.10 12.64 11.75
CA ALA A 50 12.12 13.65 12.13
C ALA A 50 10.73 13.34 11.54
N HIS A 51 10.66 13.02 10.24
CA HIS A 51 9.39 12.71 9.54
C HIS A 51 9.62 11.87 8.29
N GLY A 52 8.73 10.93 8.00
CA GLY A 52 8.80 10.14 6.76
C GLY A 52 8.10 8.79 6.85
N PRO A 53 8.09 8.03 5.73
CA PRO A 53 7.37 6.77 5.62
C PRO A 53 8.12 5.58 6.26
N PHE A 54 8.79 5.82 7.39
CA PHE A 54 9.65 4.86 8.06
C PHE A 54 9.29 4.73 9.55
N HIS A 55 9.29 3.51 10.08
CA HIS A 55 9.19 3.26 11.52
C HIS A 55 10.50 3.54 12.27
N ALA A 56 11.62 3.38 11.57
CA ALA A 56 12.94 3.69 12.08
C ALA A 56 13.81 4.13 10.90
N TRP A 57 14.62 5.16 11.13
CA TRP A 57 15.61 5.65 10.19
C TRP A 57 16.78 6.20 10.99
N VAL A 58 17.97 5.73 10.62
CA VAL A 58 19.24 6.22 11.14
C VAL A 58 20.20 6.33 9.97
N ARG A 59 20.75 7.51 9.74
CA ARG A 59 21.87 7.71 8.82
C ARG A 59 23.11 8.03 9.63
N THR A 60 24.18 7.31 9.37
CA THR A 60 25.51 7.55 9.95
C THR A 60 26.46 7.97 8.83
N LEU A 61 27.19 9.05 9.04
CA LEU A 61 28.24 9.51 8.14
C LEU A 61 29.59 9.37 8.85
N CYS A 62 30.47 8.54 8.31
CA CYS A 62 31.84 8.37 8.79
C CYS A 62 32.80 9.07 7.82
N ILE A 63 33.40 10.18 8.28
CA ILE A 63 34.33 10.99 7.50
C ILE A 63 35.75 10.51 7.81
N HIS A 64 36.42 9.93 6.83
CA HIS A 64 37.78 9.44 7.03
C HIS A 64 38.78 10.60 6.99
N PRO A 65 39.80 10.62 7.84
CA PRO A 65 40.86 11.62 7.76
C PRO A 65 41.60 11.48 6.42
N PRO A 66 42.15 12.57 5.87
CA PRO A 66 42.96 12.52 4.67
C PRO A 66 44.15 11.57 4.88
N ALA A 67 44.48 10.77 3.86
CA ALA A 67 45.52 9.75 3.96
C ALA A 67 46.88 10.39 4.28
N ALA A 68 47.54 9.95 5.36
CA ALA A 68 48.83 10.46 5.76
C ALA A 68 49.86 10.28 4.62
N GLY A 69 50.41 11.39 4.13
CA GLY A 69 51.43 11.39 3.07
C GLY A 69 50.93 11.67 1.65
N ARG A 70 49.62 11.83 1.44
CA ARG A 70 49.06 12.36 0.19
C ARG A 70 48.29 13.63 0.53
N PRO A 71 48.72 14.83 0.09
CA PRO A 71 47.87 16.00 0.13
C PRO A 71 46.77 15.75 -0.92
N ASP A 72 45.76 14.95 -0.59
CA ASP A 72 44.56 14.82 -1.41
C ASP A 72 43.90 16.19 -1.41
N ALA A 73 44.16 16.92 -2.48
CA ALA A 73 43.72 18.29 -2.69
C ALA A 73 42.18 18.32 -2.71
N GLY A 74 41.59 18.63 -1.55
CA GLY A 74 40.16 18.97 -1.43
C GLY A 74 39.18 17.81 -1.58
N HIS A 75 39.60 16.54 -1.61
CA HIS A 75 38.69 15.38 -1.71
C HIS A 75 38.62 14.58 -0.40
N HIS A 76 37.39 14.30 0.03
CA HIS A 76 37.06 13.57 1.26
C HIS A 76 36.40 12.24 0.92
N ARG A 77 36.85 11.18 1.57
CA ARG A 77 36.22 9.86 1.50
C ARG A 77 35.22 9.72 2.66
N VAL A 78 33.94 9.68 2.31
CA VAL A 78 32.83 9.61 3.27
C VAL A 78 32.08 8.30 3.08
N VAL A 79 31.90 7.56 4.16
CA VAL A 79 31.07 6.35 4.17
C VAL A 79 29.72 6.71 4.78
N GLU A 80 28.67 6.66 3.97
CA GLU A 80 27.29 6.89 4.38
C GLU A 80 26.60 5.54 4.59
N THR A 81 26.18 5.26 5.83
CA THR A 81 25.42 4.07 6.20
C THR A 81 24.02 4.47 6.60
N ILE A 82 23.02 3.96 5.89
CA ILE A 82 21.61 4.24 6.12
C ILE A 82 20.92 2.96 6.57
N GLU A 83 20.40 2.97 7.78
CA GLU A 83 19.60 1.89 8.36
C GLU A 83 18.15 2.32 8.47
N TYR A 84 17.23 1.55 7.90
CA TYR A 84 15.82 1.92 7.94
C TYR A 84 14.87 0.73 8.06
N ARG A 85 13.65 1.02 8.52
CA ARG A 85 12.51 0.11 8.54
C ARG A 85 11.30 0.83 7.93
N ALA A 86 10.99 0.53 6.68
CA ALA A 86 9.88 1.12 5.95
C ALA A 86 8.51 0.76 6.57
N ALA A 87 7.57 1.71 6.57
CA ALA A 87 6.21 1.56 7.08
C ALA A 87 5.21 1.00 6.04
N VAL A 88 5.70 0.23 5.05
CA VAL A 88 4.90 -0.29 3.92
C VAL A 88 4.30 -1.69 4.16
N GLY A 89 4.43 -2.24 5.37
CA GLY A 89 3.71 -3.44 5.83
C GLY A 89 3.87 -4.67 4.93
N VAL A 90 2.75 -5.17 4.40
CA VAL A 90 2.70 -6.37 3.53
C VAL A 90 3.33 -6.11 2.15
N TRP A 91 3.36 -4.86 1.70
CA TRP A 91 3.89 -4.47 0.38
C TRP A 91 5.42 -4.31 0.35
N ARG A 92 6.12 -4.65 1.44
CA ARG A 92 7.59 -4.60 1.53
C ARG A 92 8.34 -5.25 0.36
N PRO A 93 8.00 -6.44 -0.16
CA PRO A 93 8.75 -7.02 -1.28
C PRO A 93 8.60 -6.19 -2.56
N LEU A 94 7.40 -5.67 -2.84
CA LEU A 94 7.14 -4.83 -4.00
C LEU A 94 7.96 -3.52 -3.96
N PHE A 95 8.03 -2.90 -2.78
CA PHE A 95 8.76 -1.63 -2.60
C PHE A 95 10.24 -1.80 -2.25
N ALA A 96 10.76 -3.01 -2.03
CA ALA A 96 12.13 -3.22 -1.55
C ALA A 96 13.18 -2.61 -2.49
N LEU A 97 13.09 -2.88 -3.79
CA LEU A 97 14.05 -2.38 -4.78
C LEU A 97 13.86 -0.89 -5.11
N PRO A 98 12.63 -0.40 -5.40
CA PRO A 98 12.41 1.03 -5.61
C PRO A 98 12.84 1.88 -4.42
N LEU A 99 12.51 1.44 -3.19
CA LEU A 99 12.86 2.17 -1.98
C LEU A 99 14.35 2.13 -1.70
N ARG A 100 15.03 0.99 -1.92
CA ARG A 100 16.50 0.92 -1.79
C ARG A 100 17.21 1.86 -2.78
N ARG A 101 16.71 1.98 -4.01
CA ARG A 101 17.24 2.94 -4.99
C ARG A 101 16.94 4.39 -4.61
N ALA A 102 15.71 4.67 -4.16
CA ALA A 102 15.31 5.99 -3.72
C ALA A 102 16.07 6.44 -2.47
N VAL A 103 16.36 5.54 -1.52
CA VAL A 103 17.15 5.86 -0.32
C VAL A 103 18.60 6.22 -0.67
N ARG A 104 19.18 5.53 -1.66
CA ARG A 104 20.51 5.86 -2.21
C ARG A 104 20.54 7.20 -2.93
N SER A 105 19.43 7.58 -3.57
CA SER A 105 19.30 8.86 -4.24
C SER A 105 18.91 9.93 -3.22
N ARG A 106 19.59 11.08 -3.19
CA ARG A 106 19.15 12.24 -2.37
C ARG A 106 18.07 13.08 -3.08
N LYS A 107 17.14 12.42 -3.76
CA LYS A 107 16.10 13.05 -4.58
C LYS A 107 14.75 12.38 -4.35
N VAL A 108 13.68 13.17 -4.42
CA VAL A 108 12.31 12.64 -4.38
C VAL A 108 12.06 11.85 -5.66
N PRO A 109 11.73 10.55 -5.58
CA PRO A 109 11.47 9.74 -6.77
C PRO A 109 10.10 10.09 -7.37
N TRP A 110 9.96 9.94 -8.68
CA TRP A 110 8.74 10.27 -9.43
C TRP A 110 7.48 9.50 -8.98
N TRP A 111 7.65 8.33 -8.37
CA TRP A 111 6.55 7.50 -7.87
C TRP A 111 6.12 7.85 -6.44
N ALA A 112 6.89 8.68 -5.72
CA ALA A 112 6.54 9.06 -4.35
C ALA A 112 5.36 10.06 -4.32
N PRO A 113 4.56 10.05 -3.25
CA PRO A 113 3.50 11.02 -3.06
C PRO A 113 4.07 12.46 -2.99
N PRO A 114 3.32 13.47 -3.47
CA PRO A 114 3.76 14.88 -3.47
C PRO A 114 4.09 15.40 -2.07
N ASP A 115 3.22 15.08 -1.09
CA ASP A 115 3.47 15.36 0.32
C ASP A 115 4.06 14.12 1.00
N ARG A 116 5.09 14.33 1.83
CA ARG A 116 5.75 13.28 2.61
C ARG A 116 4.77 12.66 3.61
N LEU A 117 4.48 11.39 3.41
CA LEU A 117 3.68 10.60 4.34
C LEU A 117 4.48 10.28 5.61
N ASP A 118 3.80 10.26 6.75
CA ASP A 118 4.35 9.68 7.98
C ASP A 118 4.21 8.15 7.98
N ALA A 119 4.79 7.52 9.00
CA ALA A 119 4.68 6.09 9.19
C ALA A 119 3.22 5.62 9.38
N ARG A 120 2.37 6.46 9.98
CA ARG A 120 0.96 6.12 10.25
C ARG A 120 0.15 6.12 8.96
N ALA A 121 0.15 7.21 8.19
CA ALA A 121 -0.57 7.31 6.92
C ALA A 121 -0.07 6.27 5.92
N SER A 122 1.24 6.02 5.86
CA SER A 122 1.80 4.94 5.03
C SER A 122 1.24 3.57 5.40
N ARG A 123 1.20 3.26 6.70
CA ARG A 123 0.65 2.00 7.20
C ARG A 123 -0.85 1.86 6.92
N VAL A 124 -1.62 2.93 7.14
CA VAL A 124 -3.06 2.94 6.84
C VAL A 124 -3.29 2.70 5.35
N LEU A 125 -2.60 3.45 4.48
CA LEU A 125 -2.71 3.30 3.04
C LEU A 125 -2.37 1.87 2.60
N CYS A 126 -1.31 1.26 3.15
CA CYS A 126 -0.95 -0.12 2.86
C CYS A 126 -2.02 -1.14 3.30
N LEU A 127 -2.65 -0.94 4.46
CA LEU A 127 -3.72 -1.80 4.94
C LEU A 127 -4.99 -1.65 4.10
N LEU A 128 -5.37 -0.42 3.77
CA LEU A 128 -6.49 -0.12 2.87
C LEU A 128 -6.25 -0.73 1.50
N ALA A 129 -5.04 -0.63 0.96
CA ALA A 129 -4.65 -1.27 -0.31
C ALA A 129 -4.83 -2.79 -0.28
N CYS A 130 -4.48 -3.47 0.82
CA CYS A 130 -4.73 -4.90 0.95
C CYS A 130 -6.23 -5.23 0.92
N ILE A 131 -7.05 -4.47 1.64
CA ILE A 131 -8.52 -4.65 1.63
C ILE A 131 -9.07 -4.37 0.24
N GLN A 132 -8.54 -3.35 -0.45
CA GLN A 132 -9.00 -2.93 -1.76
C GLN A 132 -8.72 -3.98 -2.86
N VAL A 133 -7.64 -4.77 -2.74
CA VAL A 133 -7.42 -5.95 -3.61
C VAL A 133 -8.54 -6.99 -3.41
N ILE A 134 -8.92 -7.27 -2.16
CA ILE A 134 -9.99 -8.23 -1.86
C ILE A 134 -11.33 -7.70 -2.38
N ASP A 135 -11.61 -6.43 -2.14
CA ASP A 135 -12.81 -5.73 -2.60
C ASP A 135 -12.93 -5.77 -4.14
N GLY A 136 -11.83 -5.48 -4.85
CA GLY A 136 -11.75 -5.57 -6.30
C GLY A 136 -12.03 -6.98 -6.83
N TYR A 137 -11.46 -8.01 -6.18
CA TYR A 137 -11.70 -9.41 -6.52
C TYR A 137 -13.17 -9.80 -6.33
N LEU A 138 -13.73 -9.60 -5.13
CA LEU A 138 -15.13 -9.92 -4.83
C LEU A 138 -16.09 -9.17 -5.76
N GLY A 139 -15.74 -7.93 -6.11
CA GLY A 139 -16.52 -7.10 -7.01
C GLY A 139 -16.58 -7.59 -8.46
N THR A 140 -15.63 -8.39 -8.93
CA THR A 140 -15.60 -8.86 -10.33
C THR A 140 -15.94 -10.33 -10.50
N VAL A 141 -15.68 -11.18 -9.49
CA VAL A 141 -15.90 -12.62 -9.57
C VAL A 141 -17.30 -12.96 -10.10
N ILE A 142 -18.36 -12.36 -9.56
CA ILE A 142 -19.74 -12.67 -9.97
C ILE A 142 -19.99 -12.28 -11.43
N THR A 143 -19.53 -11.10 -11.85
CA THR A 143 -19.70 -10.64 -13.23
C THR A 143 -18.99 -11.56 -14.21
N GLN A 144 -17.93 -12.25 -13.76
CA GLN A 144 -17.18 -13.21 -14.57
C GLN A 144 -17.73 -14.64 -14.48
N THR A 145 -18.33 -15.05 -13.36
CA THR A 145 -18.85 -16.41 -13.15
C THR A 145 -20.35 -16.57 -13.43
N ILE A 146 -21.09 -15.47 -13.65
CA ILE A 146 -22.55 -15.54 -13.87
C ILE A 146 -22.94 -16.26 -15.16
N THR A 147 -22.06 -16.30 -16.16
CA THR A 147 -22.32 -17.01 -17.42
C THR A 147 -22.29 -18.51 -17.18
N PHE A 148 -21.23 -19.03 -16.54
CA PHE A 148 -21.09 -20.44 -16.15
C PHE A 148 -22.21 -20.89 -15.19
N ALA A 149 -22.51 -20.07 -14.18
CA ALA A 149 -23.62 -20.37 -13.27
C ALA A 149 -24.98 -20.41 -13.99
N SER A 150 -25.18 -19.60 -15.03
CA SER A 150 -26.44 -19.60 -15.79
C SER A 150 -26.60 -20.87 -16.64
N ASP A 151 -25.50 -21.40 -17.17
CA ASP A 151 -25.47 -22.65 -17.93
C ASP A 151 -25.75 -23.86 -17.02
N GLU A 152 -25.16 -23.90 -15.81
CA GLU A 152 -25.41 -24.94 -14.80
C GLU A 152 -26.89 -24.98 -14.35
N PHE A 153 -27.54 -23.82 -14.18
CA PHE A 153 -28.92 -23.75 -13.69
C PHE A 153 -30.00 -23.85 -14.79
N GLN A 154 -29.64 -24.08 -16.06
CA GLN A 154 -30.55 -24.22 -17.20
C GLN A 154 -31.65 -23.14 -17.28
N ARG A 155 -31.33 -21.88 -16.99
CA ARG A 155 -32.32 -20.78 -16.98
C ARG A 155 -32.13 -19.78 -18.12
N SER A 156 -33.25 -19.37 -18.71
CA SER A 156 -33.35 -18.38 -19.80
C SER A 156 -32.63 -17.06 -19.47
N ALA A 157 -32.05 -16.43 -20.50
CA ALA A 157 -31.36 -15.13 -20.47
C ALA A 157 -32.15 -14.01 -19.73
N THR A 158 -33.48 -14.10 -19.69
CA THR A 158 -34.34 -13.15 -18.96
C THR A 158 -34.15 -13.22 -17.43
N ALA A 159 -33.97 -14.43 -16.86
CA ALA A 159 -33.75 -14.61 -15.42
C ALA A 159 -32.34 -14.14 -14.99
N GLN A 160 -31.36 -14.24 -15.89
CA GLN A 160 -30.00 -13.73 -15.71
C GLN A 160 -30.00 -12.20 -15.63
N GLY A 161 -30.71 -11.55 -16.56
CA GLY A 161 -30.89 -10.09 -16.57
C GLY A 161 -31.59 -9.57 -15.30
N VAL A 162 -32.65 -10.26 -14.84
CA VAL A 162 -33.35 -9.90 -13.60
C VAL A 162 -32.44 -10.07 -12.39
N THR A 163 -31.66 -11.15 -12.31
CA THR A 163 -30.73 -11.38 -11.19
C THR A 163 -29.64 -10.30 -11.14
N LEU A 164 -29.08 -9.91 -12.29
CA LEU A 164 -28.13 -8.80 -12.38
C LEU A 164 -28.75 -7.46 -11.97
N ALA A 165 -30.01 -7.20 -12.35
CA ALA A 165 -30.74 -6.01 -11.96
C ALA A 165 -31.01 -5.98 -10.45
N VAL A 166 -31.40 -7.13 -9.87
CA VAL A 166 -31.60 -7.28 -8.42
C VAL A 166 -30.29 -7.04 -7.68
N VAL A 167 -29.17 -7.64 -8.10
CA VAL A 167 -27.87 -7.41 -7.46
C VAL A 167 -27.46 -5.92 -7.45
N ARG A 168 -27.89 -5.12 -8.44
CA ARG A 168 -27.67 -3.65 -8.44
C ARG A 168 -28.46 -2.91 -7.35
N LEU A 169 -29.58 -3.46 -6.85
CA LEU A 169 -30.27 -2.93 -5.68
C LEU A 169 -29.45 -3.08 -4.38
N GLY A 170 -28.32 -3.79 -4.43
CA GLY A 170 -27.33 -3.82 -3.34
C GLY A 170 -26.84 -2.44 -2.91
N ILE A 171 -27.01 -1.39 -3.71
CA ILE A 171 -26.71 -0.01 -3.30
C ILE A 171 -27.49 0.41 -2.04
N VAL A 172 -28.69 -0.12 -1.81
CA VAL A 172 -29.45 0.14 -0.57
C VAL A 172 -28.72 -0.40 0.65
N VAL A 173 -28.15 -1.60 0.53
CA VAL A 173 -27.29 -2.19 1.57
C VAL A 173 -26.03 -1.35 1.76
N ALA A 174 -25.41 -0.88 0.67
CA ALA A 174 -24.23 -0.02 0.72
C ALA A 174 -24.51 1.28 1.49
N LEU A 175 -25.65 1.93 1.22
CA LEU A 175 -26.08 3.13 1.95
C LEU A 175 -26.28 2.85 3.44
N GLY A 176 -26.90 1.71 3.78
CA GLY A 176 -27.04 1.27 5.17
C GLY A 176 -25.69 1.09 5.87
N VAL A 177 -24.72 0.47 5.19
CA VAL A 177 -23.34 0.31 5.69
C VAL A 177 -22.69 1.67 5.93
N VAL A 178 -22.76 2.60 4.96
CA VAL A 178 -22.16 3.93 5.12
C VAL A 178 -22.80 4.69 6.28
N ALA A 179 -24.13 4.67 6.41
CA ALA A 179 -24.83 5.30 7.53
C ALA A 179 -24.45 4.69 8.89
N LEU A 180 -24.23 3.37 8.94
CA LEU A 180 -23.82 2.68 10.16
C LEU A 180 -22.35 2.97 10.51
N ALA A 181 -21.53 3.33 9.52
CA ALA A 181 -20.10 3.62 9.71
C ALA A 181 -19.87 4.87 10.55
N ASP A 182 -20.74 5.86 10.39
CA ASP A 182 -20.67 7.13 11.08
C ASP A 182 -20.96 6.96 12.59
N SER A 183 -21.74 5.95 12.97
CA SER A 183 -22.11 5.71 14.38
C SER A 183 -21.27 4.63 15.07
N HIS A 184 -20.82 3.59 14.37
CA HIS A 184 -20.16 2.42 14.98
C HIS A 184 -18.62 2.41 14.84
N GLY A 185 -18.07 3.40 14.12
CA GLY A 185 -16.64 3.55 13.89
C GLY A 185 -16.17 2.78 12.65
N ARG A 186 -15.47 3.48 11.78
CA ARG A 186 -15.12 3.03 10.42
C ARG A 186 -14.25 1.78 10.38
N ARG A 187 -13.26 1.67 11.27
CA ARG A 187 -12.36 0.52 11.28
C ARG A 187 -13.10 -0.79 11.55
N ARG A 188 -14.00 -0.80 12.54
CA ARG A 188 -14.79 -1.99 12.90
C ARG A 188 -15.72 -2.36 11.76
N LEU A 189 -16.37 -1.37 11.16
CA LEU A 189 -17.31 -1.63 10.08
C LEU A 189 -16.61 -2.10 8.79
N LEU A 190 -15.46 -1.54 8.42
CA LEU A 190 -14.66 -2.03 7.29
C LEU A 190 -14.30 -3.51 7.45
N THR A 191 -13.84 -3.92 8.64
CA THR A 191 -13.52 -5.33 8.91
C THR A 191 -14.77 -6.21 8.90
N ALA A 192 -15.88 -5.76 9.51
CA ALA A 192 -17.13 -6.50 9.52
C ALA A 192 -17.71 -6.67 8.11
N ALA A 193 -17.70 -5.61 7.30
CA ALA A 193 -18.16 -5.64 5.91
C ALA A 193 -17.32 -6.60 5.07
N ALA A 194 -15.99 -6.62 5.26
CA ALA A 194 -15.12 -7.56 4.55
C ALA A 194 -15.43 -9.02 4.91
N ILE A 195 -15.56 -9.33 6.21
CA ILE A 195 -15.90 -10.68 6.67
C ILE A 195 -17.27 -11.09 6.13
N LEU A 196 -18.27 -10.22 6.23
CA LEU A 196 -19.63 -10.52 5.81
C LEU A 196 -19.74 -10.66 4.29
N ALA A 197 -18.97 -9.88 3.52
CA ALA A 197 -18.90 -10.02 2.07
C ALA A 197 -18.32 -11.38 1.68
N VAL A 198 -17.17 -11.77 2.27
CA VAL A 198 -16.56 -13.09 2.04
C VAL A 198 -17.51 -14.22 2.43
N ALA A 199 -18.14 -14.14 3.60
CA ALA A 199 -19.10 -15.13 4.05
C ALA A 199 -20.30 -15.24 3.11
N SER A 200 -20.83 -14.10 2.64
CA SER A 200 -21.97 -14.05 1.71
C SER A 200 -21.60 -14.65 0.34
N THR A 201 -20.39 -14.39 -0.15
CA THR A 201 -19.88 -15.00 -1.39
C THR A 201 -19.68 -16.51 -1.23
N ALA A 202 -19.14 -16.97 -0.09
CA ALA A 202 -18.98 -18.40 0.20
C ALA A 202 -20.34 -19.12 0.33
N LEU A 203 -21.33 -18.49 0.96
CA LEU A 203 -22.70 -19.01 1.01
C LEU A 203 -23.33 -19.09 -0.38
N GLY A 204 -23.03 -18.12 -1.25
CA GLY A 204 -23.44 -18.14 -2.65
C GLY A 204 -22.89 -19.34 -3.43
N ALA A 205 -21.70 -19.84 -3.09
CA ALA A 205 -21.13 -21.04 -3.72
C ALA A 205 -21.89 -22.33 -3.33
N LEU A 206 -22.53 -22.36 -2.16
CA LEU A 206 -23.36 -23.49 -1.69
C LEU A 206 -24.83 -23.36 -2.12
N SER A 207 -25.11 -22.47 -3.08
CA SER A 207 -26.47 -22.12 -3.47
C SER A 207 -27.23 -23.28 -4.14
N PRO A 208 -28.41 -23.67 -3.61
CA PRO A 208 -29.28 -24.66 -4.26
C PRO A 208 -30.09 -24.10 -5.44
N GLY A 209 -30.02 -22.79 -5.74
CA GLY A 209 -30.70 -22.22 -6.91
C GLY A 209 -30.50 -20.73 -7.12
N LEU A 210 -30.80 -20.28 -8.35
CA LEU A 210 -30.49 -18.94 -8.88
C LEU A 210 -30.99 -17.76 -8.02
N TRP A 211 -32.13 -17.91 -7.34
CA TRP A 211 -32.68 -16.87 -6.46
C TRP A 211 -31.92 -16.74 -5.13
N PHE A 212 -31.45 -17.87 -4.59
CA PHE A 212 -30.61 -17.87 -3.39
C PHE A 212 -29.25 -17.24 -3.70
N LEU A 213 -28.65 -17.60 -4.83
CA LEU A 213 -27.44 -16.98 -5.36
C LEU A 213 -27.64 -15.47 -5.58
N GLY A 214 -28.73 -15.05 -6.21
CA GLY A 214 -29.05 -13.63 -6.41
C GLY A 214 -29.16 -12.85 -5.09
N GLY A 215 -29.77 -13.45 -4.06
CA GLY A 215 -29.90 -12.85 -2.73
C GLY A 215 -28.57 -12.70 -2.00
N THR A 216 -27.76 -13.76 -1.94
CA THR A 216 -26.43 -13.71 -1.30
C THR A 216 -25.50 -12.74 -2.02
N GLN A 217 -25.59 -12.66 -3.35
CA GLN A 217 -24.80 -11.73 -4.15
C GLN A 217 -25.28 -10.29 -4.06
N LEU A 218 -26.58 -10.04 -3.86
CA LEU A 218 -27.09 -8.69 -3.57
C LEU A 218 -26.46 -8.13 -2.28
N VAL A 219 -26.40 -8.97 -1.24
CA VAL A 219 -25.78 -8.61 0.04
C VAL A 219 -24.27 -8.41 -0.14
N ALA A 220 -23.58 -9.37 -0.76
CA ALA A 220 -22.13 -9.27 -1.01
C ALA A 220 -21.78 -8.00 -1.80
N ARG A 221 -22.52 -7.71 -2.88
CA ARG A 221 -22.30 -6.53 -3.73
C ARG A 221 -22.53 -5.23 -2.98
N GLY A 222 -23.58 -5.16 -2.16
CA GLY A 222 -23.85 -4.00 -1.33
C GLY A 222 -22.75 -3.74 -0.31
N LEU A 223 -22.23 -4.80 0.32
CA LEU A 223 -21.14 -4.71 1.28
C LEU A 223 -19.83 -4.24 0.62
N THR A 224 -19.46 -4.80 -0.54
CA THR A 224 -18.31 -4.37 -1.35
C THR A 224 -18.43 -2.89 -1.75
N MET A 225 -19.59 -2.46 -2.27
CA MET A 225 -19.81 -1.07 -2.65
C MET A 225 -19.69 -0.11 -1.45
N GLY A 226 -20.26 -0.47 -0.29
CA GLY A 226 -20.10 0.29 0.94
C GLY A 226 -18.65 0.35 1.41
N MET A 227 -17.92 -0.76 1.31
CA MET A 227 -16.50 -0.84 1.68
C MET A 227 -15.63 0.07 0.81
N GLY A 228 -15.83 0.09 -0.51
CA GLY A 228 -15.10 0.98 -1.42
C GLY A 228 -15.29 2.47 -1.08
N ILE A 229 -16.53 2.88 -0.75
CA ILE A 229 -16.81 4.25 -0.28
C ILE A 229 -16.04 4.53 1.03
N LEU A 230 -16.15 3.64 2.01
CA LEU A 230 -15.49 3.81 3.31
C LEU A 230 -13.97 3.86 3.18
N ILE A 231 -13.37 3.02 2.33
CA ILE A 231 -11.93 3.03 2.05
C ILE A 231 -11.51 4.39 1.47
N GLY A 232 -12.26 4.92 0.51
CA GLY A 232 -11.99 6.22 -0.10
C GLY A 232 -12.03 7.37 0.91
N VAL A 233 -13.07 7.41 1.76
CA VAL A 233 -13.20 8.45 2.80
C VAL A 233 -12.10 8.30 3.86
N PHE A 234 -11.80 7.07 4.31
CA PHE A 234 -10.75 6.82 5.30
C PHE A 234 -9.37 7.22 4.78
N ALA A 235 -9.09 6.95 3.50
CA ALA A 235 -7.86 7.41 2.86
C ALA A 235 -7.79 8.93 2.79
N ALA A 236 -8.89 9.60 2.45
CA ALA A 236 -8.93 11.06 2.38
C ALA A 236 -8.74 11.73 3.76
N GLU A 237 -9.18 11.10 4.84
CA GLU A 237 -9.01 11.63 6.20
C GLU A 237 -7.61 11.48 6.75
N GLU A 238 -6.96 10.34 6.49
CA GLU A 238 -5.62 10.04 7.03
C GLU A 238 -4.48 10.60 6.16
N LEU A 239 -4.73 10.89 4.87
CA LEU A 239 -3.72 11.44 3.96
C LEU A 239 -3.64 12.98 3.99
N PRO A 240 -2.43 13.55 3.87
CA PRO A 240 -2.23 14.99 3.66
C PRO A 240 -2.98 15.49 2.43
N ARG A 241 -3.45 16.74 2.47
CA ARG A 241 -4.32 17.32 1.42
C ARG A 241 -3.73 17.19 0.01
N GLY A 242 -2.42 17.40 -0.17
CA GLY A 242 -1.75 17.29 -1.48
C GLY A 242 -1.55 15.85 -1.97
N SER A 243 -1.66 14.85 -1.09
CA SER A 243 -1.45 13.43 -1.41
C SER A 243 -2.73 12.59 -1.45
N ARG A 244 -3.92 13.17 -1.23
CA ARG A 244 -5.19 12.43 -1.25
C ARG A 244 -5.48 11.80 -2.61
N ALA A 245 -5.31 12.56 -3.68
CA ALA A 245 -5.52 12.06 -5.04
C ALA A 245 -4.56 10.91 -5.36
N TYR A 246 -3.29 11.01 -4.95
CA TYR A 246 -2.32 9.93 -5.07
C TYR A 246 -2.79 8.67 -4.33
N GLY A 247 -3.25 8.81 -3.09
CA GLY A 247 -3.77 7.67 -2.32
C GLY A 247 -4.97 7.00 -2.97
N VAL A 248 -5.94 7.78 -3.45
CA VAL A 248 -7.13 7.26 -4.17
C VAL A 248 -6.70 6.52 -5.44
N SER A 249 -5.74 7.04 -6.20
CA SER A 249 -5.21 6.38 -7.40
C SER A 249 -4.52 5.05 -7.07
N VAL A 250 -3.72 5.00 -6.00
CA VAL A 250 -3.08 3.76 -5.54
C VAL A 250 -4.13 2.73 -5.13
N LEU A 251 -5.17 3.15 -4.40
CA LEU A 251 -6.26 2.26 -4.02
C LEU A 251 -7.03 1.76 -5.24
N ALA A 252 -7.33 2.61 -6.21
CA ALA A 252 -7.96 2.21 -7.46
C ALA A 252 -7.10 1.19 -8.24
N LEU A 253 -5.77 1.37 -8.28
CA LEU A 253 -4.84 0.39 -8.85
C LEU A 253 -4.90 -0.95 -8.12
N CYS A 254 -4.98 -0.95 -6.78
CA CYS A 254 -5.16 -2.16 -5.99
C CYS A 254 -6.51 -2.84 -6.26
N ALA A 255 -7.59 -2.07 -6.42
CA ALA A 255 -8.90 -2.59 -6.83
C ALA A 255 -8.81 -3.27 -8.20
N ALA A 256 -8.17 -2.61 -9.17
CA ALA A 256 -7.98 -3.15 -10.51
C ALA A 256 -7.10 -4.41 -10.51
N LEU A 257 -6.08 -4.47 -9.65
CA LEU A 257 -5.25 -5.67 -9.47
C LEU A 257 -6.11 -6.84 -8.95
N GLY A 258 -6.92 -6.62 -7.91
CA GLY A 258 -7.84 -7.62 -7.38
C GLY A 258 -8.85 -8.10 -8.42
N ALA A 259 -9.41 -7.16 -9.18
CA ALA A 259 -10.31 -7.45 -10.29
C ALA A 259 -9.64 -8.34 -11.36
N GLY A 260 -8.38 -8.07 -11.69
CA GLY A 260 -7.58 -8.88 -12.61
C GLY A 260 -7.27 -10.29 -12.10
N MET A 261 -7.08 -10.46 -10.78
CA MET A 261 -6.85 -11.78 -10.18
C MET A 261 -8.05 -12.73 -10.38
N ALA A 262 -9.27 -12.20 -10.48
CA ALA A 262 -10.45 -13.01 -10.78
C ALA A 262 -10.34 -13.71 -12.15
N VAL A 263 -9.71 -13.04 -13.13
CA VAL A 263 -9.45 -13.62 -14.46
C VAL A 263 -8.48 -14.79 -14.41
N TRP A 264 -7.50 -14.76 -13.50
CA TRP A 264 -6.52 -15.85 -13.37
C TRP A 264 -7.13 -17.16 -12.88
N VAL A 265 -8.31 -17.11 -12.27
CA VAL A 265 -9.04 -18.28 -11.78
C VAL A 265 -9.95 -18.87 -12.86
N LEU A 266 -10.28 -18.12 -13.92
CA LEU A 266 -11.13 -18.61 -15.00
C LEU A 266 -10.61 -19.90 -15.67
N PRO A 267 -9.30 -20.07 -15.97
CA PRO A 267 -8.80 -21.32 -16.54
C PRO A 267 -8.93 -22.54 -15.63
N VAL A 268 -9.15 -22.33 -14.32
CA VAL A 268 -9.36 -23.42 -13.34
C VAL A 268 -10.85 -23.81 -13.28
N ALA A 269 -11.76 -22.89 -13.59
CA ALA A 269 -13.19 -23.20 -13.76
C ALA A 269 -13.41 -24.10 -14.98
N ASP A 270 -12.70 -23.84 -16.09
CA ASP A 270 -12.73 -24.67 -17.31
C ASP A 270 -12.24 -26.13 -17.12
N LEU A 271 -11.74 -26.51 -15.93
CA LEU A 271 -11.32 -27.88 -15.61
C LEU A 271 -12.46 -28.75 -15.04
N ASP A 272 -13.62 -28.20 -14.71
CA ASP A 272 -14.79 -28.98 -14.32
C ASP A 272 -15.44 -29.60 -15.57
N PRO A 273 -15.70 -30.92 -15.63
CA PRO A 273 -16.43 -31.56 -16.73
C PRO A 273 -17.86 -31.03 -16.94
N ARG A 274 -18.35 -30.10 -16.10
CA ARG A 274 -19.67 -29.45 -16.22
C ARG A 274 -19.66 -28.02 -16.76
N GLY A 275 -18.49 -27.40 -16.94
CA GLY A 275 -18.33 -26.03 -17.45
C GLY A 275 -18.21 -24.98 -16.35
#